data_AF-A0A835XG39-F1
#
_entry.id   AF-A0A835XG39-F1
#
_cell.length_a   1.000
_cell.length_b   1.000
_cell.length_c   1.000
_cell.angle_alpha   90.00
_cell.angle_beta   90.00
_cell.angle_gamma   90.00
#
_symmetry.space_group_name_H-M   'P 1'
#
loop_
_entity.id
_entity.type
_entity.pdbx_description
1 polymer ?
#
loop_
_entity_poly.entity_id
_entity_poly.type
_entity_poly.pdbx_seq_one_letter_code
_entity_poly.pdbx_strand_id
1 'polypeptide(L)'
;MHKPHLAESYHKELIATLQAKGKIPRQMTVADERRANENANTAPRIFPGPLGKEAALDGMLRRAEAQVEAAAAAGRAQGQQGQAQAQARERRKRDPEERKRIEARLGQLEAELAAERALRRGLEGEMAEVRESLSRPGTGAGVGMGGGLSRPGTGALSGR
;
A
#
# COMPACT_ATOMS: atom_id res chain seq x y z
N MET A 1 36.53 -28.62 58.77
CA MET A 1 35.19 -28.14 59.17
C MET A 1 34.33 -27.97 57.93
N HIS A 2 33.36 -28.86 57.72
CA HIS A 2 32.44 -28.76 56.59
C HIS A 2 31.39 -27.69 56.91
N LYS A 3 31.22 -26.70 56.02
CA LYS A 3 30.23 -25.64 56.19
C LYS A 3 28.87 -26.21 55.82
N PRO A 4 27.94 -26.43 56.78
CA PRO A 4 26.69 -27.16 56.53
C PRO A 4 25.82 -26.51 55.44
N HIS A 5 25.87 -25.18 55.32
CA HIS A 5 25.12 -24.42 54.33
C HIS A 5 25.51 -24.70 52.87
N LEU A 6 26.75 -25.16 52.62
CA LEU A 6 27.22 -25.54 51.28
C LEU A 6 26.66 -26.90 50.85
N ALA A 7 26.54 -27.85 51.78
CA ALA A 7 25.97 -29.16 51.47
C ALA A 7 24.49 -29.04 51.06
N GLU A 8 23.75 -28.17 51.74
CA GLU A 8 22.35 -27.88 51.43
C GLU A 8 22.15 -27.18 50.08
N SER A 9 23.07 -26.29 49.68
CA SER A 9 22.99 -25.63 48.36
C SER A 9 23.24 -26.62 47.22
N TYR A 10 24.25 -27.48 47.33
CA TYR A 10 24.51 -28.51 46.32
C TYR A 10 23.37 -29.50 46.19
N HIS A 11 22.73 -29.86 47.30
CA HIS A 11 21.58 -30.75 47.29
C HIS A 11 20.38 -30.13 46.56
N LYS A 12 20.09 -28.85 46.80
CA LYS A 12 19.01 -28.12 46.10
C LYS A 12 19.26 -28.00 44.60
N GLU A 13 20.49 -27.69 44.19
CA GLU A 13 20.85 -27.63 42.77
C GLU A 13 20.79 -28.99 42.07
N LEU A 14 21.19 -30.05 42.76
CA LEU A 14 21.07 -31.42 42.25
C LEU A 14 19.60 -31.81 42.04
N ILE A 15 18.72 -31.51 43.00
CA ILE A 15 17.28 -31.78 42.85
C ILE A 15 16.70 -30.96 41.70
N ALA A 16 17.04 -29.68 41.58
CA ALA A 16 16.56 -28.82 40.50
C ALA A 16 16.99 -29.33 39.11
N THR A 17 18.24 -29.77 38.96
CA THR A 17 18.74 -30.32 37.69
C THR A 17 18.09 -31.65 37.34
N LEU A 18 17.81 -32.52 38.31
CA LEU A 18 17.10 -33.78 38.07
C LEU A 18 15.63 -33.56 37.69
N GLN A 19 14.98 -32.57 38.29
CA GLN A 19 13.62 -32.15 37.91
C GLN A 19 13.58 -31.54 36.49
N ALA A 20 14.55 -30.68 36.15
CA ALA A 20 14.65 -30.09 34.81
C ALA A 20 14.88 -31.16 33.71
N LYS A 21 15.63 -32.22 34.04
CA LYS A 21 15.83 -33.40 33.16
C LYS A 21 14.66 -34.38 33.17
N GLY A 22 13.60 -34.12 33.94
CA GLY A 22 12.41 -34.98 34.07
C GLY A 22 12.66 -36.31 34.78
N LYS A 23 13.79 -36.47 35.49
CA LYS A 23 14.13 -37.70 36.23
C LYS A 23 13.42 -37.82 37.57
N ILE A 24 12.98 -36.69 38.12
CA ILE A 24 12.20 -36.62 39.36
C ILE A 24 11.01 -35.69 39.10
N PRO A 25 9.79 -36.04 39.58
CA PRO A 25 8.64 -35.13 39.51
C PRO A 25 8.96 -33.80 40.19
N ARG A 26 8.56 -32.70 39.55
CA ARG A 26 8.65 -31.38 40.17
C ARG A 26 7.68 -31.32 41.34
N GLN A 27 8.18 -30.99 42.53
CA GLN A 27 7.31 -30.67 43.65
C GLN A 27 6.61 -29.35 43.33
N MET A 28 5.30 -29.42 43.11
CA MET A 28 4.45 -28.24 42.98
C MET A 28 4.32 -27.61 44.37
N THR A 29 4.71 -26.36 44.49
CA THR A 29 4.42 -25.60 45.73
C THR A 29 2.99 -25.08 45.69
N VAL A 30 2.43 -24.74 46.86
CA VAL A 30 1.12 -24.08 46.96
C VAL A 30 1.05 -22.80 46.09
N ALA A 31 2.18 -22.10 45.94
CA ALA A 31 2.27 -20.94 45.06
C ALA A 31 2.21 -21.31 43.56
N ASP A 32 2.83 -22.43 43.16
CA ASP A 32 2.75 -22.93 41.79
C ASP A 32 1.34 -23.41 41.44
N GLU A 33 0.65 -24.08 42.38
CA GLU A 33 -0.73 -24.53 42.20
C GLU A 33 -1.69 -23.33 42.06
N ARG A 34 -1.50 -22.29 42.88
CA ARG A 34 -2.29 -21.06 42.78
C ARG A 34 -2.09 -20.39 41.41
N ARG A 35 -0.84 -20.27 40.95
CA ARG A 35 -0.51 -19.71 39.64
C ARG A 35 -1.07 -20.56 38.49
N ALA A 36 -1.04 -21.88 38.60
CA ALA A 36 -1.61 -22.77 37.61
C ALA A 36 -3.14 -22.59 37.52
N ASN A 37 -3.81 -22.48 38.66
CA ASN A 37 -5.26 -22.25 38.74
C ASN A 37 -5.66 -20.86 38.20
N GLU A 38 -4.85 -19.82 38.47
CA GLU A 38 -5.06 -18.48 37.92
C GLU A 38 -4.91 -18.47 36.38
N ASN A 39 -3.98 -19.25 35.84
CA ASN A 39 -3.71 -19.30 34.40
C ASN A 39 -4.62 -20.28 33.63
N ALA A 40 -5.23 -21.26 34.29
CA ALA A 40 -6.07 -22.28 33.64
C ALA A 40 -7.27 -21.67 32.87
N ASN A 41 -7.75 -20.50 33.29
CA ASN A 41 -8.91 -19.82 32.70
C ASN A 41 -8.57 -18.58 31.86
N THR A 42 -7.30 -18.36 31.48
CA THR A 42 -6.93 -17.19 30.68
C THR A 42 -7.19 -17.37 29.19
N ALA A 43 -7.35 -18.61 28.71
CA ALA A 43 -7.59 -18.91 27.30
C ALA A 43 -8.80 -18.17 26.69
N PRO A 44 -10.00 -18.17 27.29
CA PRO A 44 -11.14 -17.39 26.78
C PRO A 44 -10.95 -15.86 26.87
N ARG A 45 -10.04 -15.39 27.73
CA ARG A 45 -9.68 -13.96 27.82
C ARG A 45 -8.71 -13.53 26.70
N ILE A 46 -7.75 -14.38 26.36
CA ILE A 46 -6.72 -14.10 25.35
C ILE A 46 -7.27 -14.33 23.93
N PHE A 47 -8.11 -15.35 23.76
CA PHE A 47 -8.75 -15.69 22.49
C PHE A 47 -10.27 -15.59 22.64
N PRO A 48 -10.81 -14.36 22.68
CA PRO A 48 -12.24 -14.14 22.83
C PRO A 48 -12.97 -14.60 21.56
N GLY A 49 -13.91 -15.52 21.72
CA GLY A 49 -14.77 -16.00 20.63
C GLY A 49 -15.17 -17.47 20.79
N PRO A 50 -16.24 -17.91 20.11
CA PRO A 50 -16.79 -19.26 20.25
C PRO A 50 -15.84 -20.36 19.75
N LEU A 51 -14.86 -20.00 18.92
CA LEU A 51 -13.90 -20.92 18.31
C LEU A 51 -12.57 -21.03 19.10
N GLY A 52 -12.36 -20.17 20.09
CA GLY A 52 -11.24 -20.24 21.03
C GLY A 52 -9.84 -20.08 20.40
N LYS A 53 -8.84 -20.58 21.14
CA LYS A 53 -7.40 -20.48 20.82
C LYS A 53 -7.03 -21.17 19.51
N GLU A 54 -7.53 -22.38 19.27
CA GLU A 54 -7.08 -23.20 18.14
C GLU A 54 -7.48 -22.58 16.80
N ALA A 55 -8.71 -22.11 16.67
CA ALA A 55 -9.15 -21.43 15.45
C ALA A 55 -8.40 -20.10 15.20
N ALA A 56 -8.02 -19.39 16.26
CA ALA A 56 -7.21 -18.18 16.13
C ALA A 56 -5.81 -18.50 15.59
N LEU A 57 -5.19 -19.59 16.08
CA LEU A 57 -3.89 -20.06 15.60
C LEU A 57 -3.96 -20.55 14.15
N ASP A 58 -4.98 -21.33 13.80
CA ASP A 58 -5.20 -21.78 12.42
C ASP A 58 -5.42 -20.60 11.45
N GLY A 59 -6.18 -19.59 11.88
CA GLY A 59 -6.37 -18.37 11.11
C GLY A 59 -5.07 -17.59 10.88
N MET A 60 -4.19 -17.55 11.87
CA MET A 60 -2.86 -16.93 11.75
C MET A 60 -1.97 -17.72 10.80
N LEU A 61 -1.95 -19.05 10.90
CA LEU A 61 -1.19 -19.92 10.01
C LEU A 61 -1.60 -19.74 8.54
N ARG A 62 -2.90 -19.81 8.25
CA ARG A 62 -3.41 -19.60 6.88
C ARG A 62 -3.06 -18.23 6.30
N ARG A 63 -3.10 -17.19 7.14
CA ARG A 63 -2.69 -15.83 6.72
C ARG A 63 -1.20 -15.76 6.41
N ALA A 64 -0.36 -16.39 7.22
CA ALA A 64 1.08 -16.44 7.00
C ALA A 64 1.42 -17.20 5.71
N GLU A 65 0.79 -18.35 5.47
CA GLU A 65 0.94 -19.13 4.24
C GLU A 65 0.55 -18.30 3.01
N ALA A 66 -0.61 -17.64 3.04
CA ALA A 66 -1.07 -16.79 1.95
C ALA A 66 -0.11 -15.62 1.66
N GLN A 67 0.49 -15.02 2.68
CA GLN A 67 1.47 -13.95 2.52
C GLN A 67 2.77 -14.45 1.87
N VAL A 68 3.24 -15.64 2.27
CA VAL A 68 4.44 -16.26 1.68
C VAL A 68 4.20 -16.61 0.22
N GLU A 69 3.04 -17.16 -0.12
CA GLU A 69 2.69 -17.45 -1.52
C GLU A 69 2.59 -16.19 -2.36
N ALA A 70 1.94 -15.13 -1.84
CA ALA A 70 1.84 -13.84 -2.52
C ALA A 70 3.22 -13.21 -2.76
N ALA A 71 4.11 -13.26 -1.77
CA ALA A 71 5.48 -12.77 -1.89
C ALA A 71 6.28 -13.57 -2.93
N ALA A 72 6.15 -14.90 -2.93
CA ALA A 72 6.80 -15.76 -3.91
C ALA A 72 6.27 -15.56 -5.33
N ALA A 73 4.98 -15.26 -5.50
CA ALA A 73 4.39 -14.91 -6.79
C ALA A 73 4.86 -13.53 -7.28
N ALA A 74 4.90 -12.53 -6.40
CA ALA A 74 5.40 -11.19 -6.71
C ALA A 74 6.88 -11.21 -7.15
N GLY A 75 7.73 -11.96 -6.44
CA GLY A 75 9.14 -12.12 -6.81
C GLY A 75 9.33 -12.77 -8.19
N ARG A 76 8.51 -13.78 -8.52
CA ARG A 76 8.52 -14.42 -9.85
C ARG A 76 8.05 -13.47 -10.95
N ALA A 77 6.99 -12.70 -10.72
CA ALA A 77 6.48 -11.73 -11.68
C ALA A 77 7.50 -10.61 -11.97
N GLN A 78 8.17 -10.09 -10.93
CA GLN A 78 9.21 -9.08 -11.09
C GLN A 78 10.45 -9.62 -11.83
N GLY A 79 10.86 -10.86 -11.56
CA GLY A 79 11.96 -11.51 -12.29
C GLY A 79 11.66 -11.69 -13.79
N GLN A 80 10.44 -12.11 -14.13
CA GLN A 80 10.03 -12.28 -15.53
C GLN A 80 9.87 -10.94 -16.27
N GLN A 81 9.34 -9.91 -15.60
CA GLN A 81 9.27 -8.56 -16.17
C GLN A 81 10.67 -7.97 -16.42
N GLY A 82 11.60 -8.15 -15.48
CA GLY A 82 12.99 -7.67 -15.64
C GLY A 82 13.70 -8.32 -16.83
N GLN A 83 13.54 -9.63 -17.03
CA GLN A 83 14.12 -10.36 -18.16
C GLN A 83 13.46 -9.97 -19.50
N ALA A 84 12.14 -9.86 -19.55
CA ALA A 84 11.43 -9.43 -20.76
C ALA A 84 11.81 -7.99 -21.16
N GLN A 85 12.00 -7.09 -20.18
CA GLN A 85 12.39 -5.71 -20.44
C GLN A 85 13.86 -5.60 -20.89
N ALA A 86 14.77 -6.44 -20.36
CA ALA A 86 16.15 -6.52 -20.83
C ALA A 86 16.23 -7.04 -22.27
N GLN A 87 15.49 -8.10 -22.60
CA GLN A 87 15.43 -8.63 -23.97
C GLN A 87 14.77 -7.65 -24.95
N ALA A 88 13.72 -6.93 -24.53
CA ALA A 88 13.10 -5.89 -25.35
C ALA A 88 14.06 -4.72 -25.63
N ARG A 89 14.90 -4.35 -24.65
CA ARG A 89 15.94 -3.33 -24.84
C ARG A 89 17.03 -3.78 -25.80
N GLU A 90 17.41 -5.07 -25.79
CA GLU A 90 18.36 -5.60 -26.78
C GLU A 90 17.79 -5.64 -28.19
N ARG A 91 16.53 -6.06 -28.37
CA ARG A 91 15.88 -6.07 -29.70
C ARG A 91 15.77 -4.67 -30.29
N ARG A 92 15.37 -3.69 -29.48
CA ARG A 92 15.34 -2.27 -29.87
C ARG A 92 16.71 -1.70 -30.22
N LYS A 93 17.83 -2.31 -29.81
CA LYS A 93 19.18 -1.89 -30.25
C LYS A 93 19.56 -2.44 -31.63
N ARG A 94 18.91 -3.51 -32.10
CA ARG A 94 19.24 -4.15 -33.38
C ARG A 94 18.46 -3.58 -34.56
N ASP A 95 17.27 -3.00 -34.35
CA ASP A 95 16.43 -2.50 -35.43
C ASP A 95 16.26 -0.96 -35.41
N PRO A 96 16.96 -0.22 -36.30
CA PRO A 96 16.86 1.24 -36.37
C PRO A 96 15.53 1.73 -36.98
N GLU A 97 14.84 0.91 -37.77
CA GLU A 97 13.55 1.31 -38.37
C GLU A 97 12.42 1.25 -37.34
N GLU A 98 12.44 0.26 -36.45
CA GLU A 98 11.51 0.21 -35.31
C GLU A 98 11.68 1.43 -34.39
N ARG A 99 12.92 1.90 -34.17
CA ARG A 99 13.18 3.12 -33.37
C ARG A 99 12.51 4.34 -33.98
N LYS A 100 12.72 4.58 -35.27
CA LYS A 100 12.11 5.72 -35.98
C LYS A 100 10.59 5.68 -35.91
N ARG A 101 9.99 4.48 -36.04
CA ARG A 101 8.53 4.31 -35.92
C ARG A 101 8.01 4.63 -34.52
N ILE A 102 8.73 4.18 -33.48
CA ILE A 102 8.37 4.47 -32.09
C ILE A 102 8.53 5.96 -31.79
N GLU A 103 9.62 6.59 -32.24
CA GLU A 103 9.85 8.03 -32.09
C GLU A 103 8.78 8.86 -32.79
N ALA A 104 8.40 8.48 -34.02
CA ALA A 104 7.30 9.12 -34.74
C ALA A 104 5.97 8.98 -33.99
N ARG A 105 5.69 7.80 -33.42
CA ARG A 105 4.46 7.57 -32.63
C ARG A 105 4.46 8.36 -31.32
N LEU A 106 5.61 8.50 -30.66
CA LEU A 106 5.76 9.33 -29.47
C LEU A 106 5.50 10.80 -29.80
N GLY A 107 6.07 11.32 -30.89
CA GLY A 107 5.81 12.68 -31.33
C GLY A 107 4.32 12.95 -31.65
N GLN A 108 3.62 11.98 -32.25
CA GLN A 108 2.18 12.07 -32.45
C GLN A 108 1.41 12.14 -31.12
N LEU A 109 1.74 11.27 -30.17
CA LEU A 109 1.07 11.25 -28.86
C LEU A 109 1.35 12.53 -28.06
N GLU A 110 2.56 13.09 -28.15
CA GLU A 110 2.89 14.37 -27.51
C GLU A 110 2.10 15.52 -28.12
N ALA A 111 1.92 15.53 -29.45
CA ALA A 111 1.08 16.52 -30.14
C ALA A 111 -0.40 16.38 -29.77
N GLU A 112 -0.93 15.15 -29.73
CA GLU A 112 -2.31 14.86 -29.29
C GLU A 112 -2.54 15.35 -27.86
N LEU A 113 -1.59 15.08 -26.95
CA LEU A 113 -1.68 15.47 -25.55
C LEU A 113 -1.54 17.00 -25.36
N ALA A 114 -0.73 17.66 -26.18
CA ALA A 114 -0.65 19.12 -26.21
C ALA A 114 -1.97 19.75 -26.69
N ALA A 115 -2.58 19.19 -27.75
CA ALA A 115 -3.87 19.63 -28.26
C ALA A 115 -4.99 19.41 -27.21
N GLU A 116 -4.99 18.27 -26.52
CA GLU A 116 -5.97 17.99 -25.47
C GLU A 116 -5.82 18.97 -24.29
N ARG A 117 -4.59 19.28 -23.87
CA ARG A 117 -4.33 20.28 -22.83
C ARG A 117 -4.80 21.67 -23.25
N ALA A 118 -4.60 22.06 -24.50
CA ALA A 118 -5.07 23.34 -25.01
C ALA A 118 -6.60 23.40 -25.02
N LEU A 119 -7.26 22.33 -25.46
CA LEU A 119 -8.72 22.21 -25.46
C LEU A 119 -9.29 22.29 -24.04
N ARG A 120 -8.68 21.59 -23.07
CA ARG A 120 -9.08 21.67 -21.66
C ARG A 120 -8.96 23.09 -21.10
N ARG A 121 -7.85 23.79 -21.37
CA ARG A 121 -7.68 25.19 -20.94
C ARG A 121 -8.73 26.11 -21.55
N GLY A 122 -9.09 25.90 -22.82
CA GLY A 122 -10.17 26.63 -23.49
C GLY A 122 -11.51 26.42 -22.77
N LEU A 123 -11.89 25.16 -22.55
CA LEU A 123 -13.13 24.80 -21.85
C LEU A 123 -13.14 25.33 -20.39
N GLU A 124 -12.01 25.29 -19.69
CA GLU A 124 -11.88 25.86 -18.35
C GLU A 124 -12.11 27.39 -18.36
N GLY A 125 -11.61 28.09 -19.38
CA GLY A 125 -11.87 29.52 -19.59
C GLY A 125 -13.34 29.81 -19.86
N GLU A 126 -13.97 29.07 -20.77
CA GLU A 126 -15.41 29.19 -21.06
C GLU A 126 -16.27 28.92 -19.82
N MET A 127 -15.92 27.89 -19.04
CA MET A 127 -16.61 27.61 -17.77
C MET A 127 -16.40 28.71 -16.73
N ALA A 128 -15.23 29.37 -16.72
CA ALA A 128 -14.98 30.50 -15.85
C ALA A 128 -15.83 31.72 -16.25
N GLU A 129 -15.96 32.01 -17.54
CA GLU A 129 -16.85 33.08 -18.06
C GLU A 129 -18.33 32.80 -17.77
N VAL A 130 -18.77 31.55 -17.94
CA VAL A 130 -20.14 31.14 -17.57
C VAL A 130 -20.37 31.27 -16.07
N ARG A 131 -19.40 30.88 -15.23
CA ARG A 131 -19.50 31.08 -13.79
C ARG A 131 -19.52 32.57 -13.41
N GLU A 132 -18.68 33.38 -14.05
CA GLU A 132 -18.64 34.82 -13.82
C GLU A 132 -19.97 35.48 -14.18
N SER A 133 -20.52 35.17 -15.36
CA SER A 133 -21.83 35.68 -15.80
C SER A 133 -22.99 35.23 -14.90
N LEU A 134 -22.97 34.00 -14.38
CA LEU A 134 -23.97 33.50 -13.41
C LEU A 134 -23.78 34.06 -12.00
N SER A 135 -22.54 34.34 -11.60
CA SER A 135 -22.21 34.90 -10.28
C SER A 135 -22.40 36.42 -10.20
N ARG A 136 -22.56 37.09 -11.35
CA ARG A 136 -22.89 38.52 -11.41
C ARG A 136 -24.37 38.67 -10.99
N PRO A 137 -24.66 39.20 -9.80
CA PRO A 137 -26.03 39.36 -9.35
C PRO A 137 -26.72 40.38 -10.25
N GLY A 138 -27.93 40.08 -10.67
CA GLY A 138 -28.74 40.94 -11.52
C GLY A 138 -28.75 42.38 -11.02
N THR A 139 -28.10 43.26 -11.75
CA THR A 139 -28.51 44.66 -11.83
C THR A 139 -29.92 44.66 -12.40
N GLY A 140 -30.88 44.86 -11.50
CA GLY A 140 -32.27 45.06 -11.84
C GLY A 140 -32.42 46.21 -12.85
N ALA A 141 -33.40 46.03 -13.73
CA ALA A 141 -34.19 47.04 -14.42
C ALA A 141 -33.63 48.48 -14.38
N GLY A 142 -32.94 48.86 -15.45
CA GLY A 142 -32.64 50.25 -15.79
C GLY A 142 -32.79 50.41 -17.29
N VAL A 143 -33.97 50.84 -17.73
CA VAL A 143 -34.21 51.37 -19.07
C VAL A 143 -33.16 52.44 -19.36
N GLY A 144 -32.29 52.20 -20.35
CA GLY A 144 -31.21 53.10 -20.73
C GLY A 144 -30.90 52.97 -22.21
N MET A 145 -31.57 53.81 -22.99
CA MET A 145 -31.32 54.09 -24.41
C MET A 145 -29.85 54.38 -24.72
N GLY A 146 -29.43 54.00 -25.93
CA GLY A 146 -28.18 54.42 -26.58
C GLY A 146 -27.07 53.38 -26.44
N GLY A 147 -26.39 52.90 -27.47
CA GLY A 147 -26.15 53.40 -28.82
C GLY A 147 -24.79 52.83 -29.26
N GLY A 148 -24.61 52.55 -30.55
CA GLY A 148 -23.30 52.22 -31.16
C GLY A 148 -23.03 50.71 -31.25
N LEU A 149 -23.31 50.03 -32.37
CA LEU A 149 -22.45 49.96 -33.56
C LEU A 149 -20.95 49.96 -33.22
N SER A 150 -20.30 48.79 -33.31
CA SER A 150 -19.15 48.56 -34.20
C SER A 150 -18.60 47.13 -34.09
N ARG A 151 -18.69 46.37 -35.20
CA ARG A 151 -17.74 45.28 -35.51
C ARG A 151 -16.39 45.92 -35.87
N PRO A 152 -15.27 45.28 -35.50
CA PRO A 152 -14.43 44.64 -36.52
C PRO A 152 -13.86 43.31 -35.98
N GLY A 153 -13.34 42.36 -36.74
CA GLY A 153 -12.94 42.27 -38.13
C GLY A 153 -12.09 41.00 -38.19
N THR A 154 -12.45 40.06 -39.07
CA THR A 154 -11.70 38.82 -39.29
C THR A 154 -10.37 39.15 -39.95
N GLY A 155 -9.28 39.10 -39.18
CA GLY A 155 -7.92 39.25 -39.68
C GLY A 155 -7.35 37.91 -40.14
N ALA A 156 -7.47 37.62 -41.43
CA ALA A 156 -6.64 36.67 -42.13
C ALA A 156 -5.19 37.18 -42.16
N LEU A 157 -4.22 36.33 -41.82
CA LEU A 157 -2.81 36.56 -42.14
C LEU A 157 -2.26 35.35 -42.90
N SER A 158 -2.05 35.62 -44.18
CA SER A 158 -1.34 34.84 -45.18
C SER A 158 0.08 35.43 -45.34
N GLY A 159 1.04 34.56 -45.66
CA GLY A 159 2.39 34.91 -46.15
C GLY A 159 3.48 34.81 -45.08
N ARG A 160 4.63 34.16 -45.29
CA ARG A 160 5.35 33.76 -46.50
C ARG A 160 6.13 32.47 -46.24
#